data_AF-F9GAJ1-F1
#
_entry.id   AF-F9GAJ1-F1
#
_cell.length_a   1.000
_cell.length_b   1.000
_cell.length_c   1.000
_cell.angle_alpha   90.00
_cell.angle_beta   90.00
_cell.angle_gamma   90.00
#
_symmetry.space_group_name_H-M   'P 1'
#
loop_
_entity.id
_entity.type
_entity.pdbx_description
1 polymer ?
#
loop_
_entity_poly.entity_id
_entity_poly.type
_entity_poly.pdbx_seq_one_letter_code
_entity_poly.pdbx_strand_id
1 'polypeptide(L)'
;FSSDADSDDETITTNNERSQTLTEEDSKGKREAKNSPPPTGARHKYMKGKKRRNYQILGLLRTQLHDLDKQLKLQKKIEEKEQQDRLKNIPEEYRIYEKLFKEELETKVPQHSRWDHEIWLKTDDLPFQKIYNLNEKELTTLKEYLETELAKGNIRISTSSAGFPVMFVPKKNGKLRLVVDYRKLNALTIKDRTPLPLITELKDRLQGKQIFTALDLKGAYNLIRIKEGDEWKTAFRTKFGLFEYLVMPFGLTNAPATFQRMINNVLRQYLDVFVVCYLDDILIFSDDEEEHKEHVHKVLKALQDANLLVEPEKSHFHVKEVDFLGHTITPGEIRMERKKISAVADWPKPTTVKE
;
A
#
# COMPACT_ATOMS: atom_id res chain seq x y z
N PHE A 1 -36.33 35.15 -43.12
CA PHE A 1 -36.41 36.58 -42.80
C PHE A 1 -35.57 36.84 -41.55
N SER A 2 -34.57 37.71 -41.49
CA SER A 2 -33.80 38.47 -42.51
C SER A 2 -32.59 39.13 -41.82
N SER A 3 -31.45 39.41 -42.45
CA SER A 3 -30.92 38.99 -43.76
C SER A 3 -29.46 39.49 -43.92
N ASP A 4 -28.61 38.67 -44.54
CA ASP A 4 -27.37 39.02 -45.28
C ASP A 4 -26.18 39.60 -44.46
N ALA A 5 -24.88 39.32 -44.68
CA ALA A 5 -24.02 38.84 -45.79
C ALA A 5 -23.16 39.95 -46.44
N ASP A 6 -22.09 39.52 -47.12
CA ASP A 6 -21.07 40.30 -47.86
C ASP A 6 -20.12 41.21 -47.05
N SER A 7 -18.92 41.58 -47.51
CA SER A 7 -17.76 40.82 -48.06
C SER A 7 -16.66 41.80 -48.49
N ASP A 8 -15.37 41.43 -48.33
CA ASP A 8 -14.23 41.93 -49.12
C ASP A 8 -13.91 43.45 -49.04
N ASP A 9 -12.74 43.99 -49.42
CA ASP A 9 -11.32 43.54 -49.39
C ASP A 9 -10.46 44.83 -49.42
N GLU A 10 -9.13 44.71 -49.62
CA GLU A 10 -8.16 45.73 -49.98
C GLU A 10 -7.65 46.72 -48.90
N THR A 11 -6.37 47.15 -48.92
CA THR A 11 -5.05 46.49 -49.15
C THR A 11 -3.95 47.52 -48.77
N ILE A 12 -2.65 47.19 -48.94
CA ILE A 12 -1.57 48.13 -49.37
C ILE A 12 -1.11 49.17 -48.29
N THR A 13 0.19 49.33 -47.92
CA THR A 13 1.46 48.78 -48.45
C THR A 13 2.68 49.04 -47.54
N THR A 14 3.81 48.40 -47.90
CA THR A 14 5.23 48.89 -47.76
C THR A 14 5.83 49.03 -46.35
N ASN A 15 7.13 48.84 -46.10
CA ASN A 15 8.30 48.38 -46.90
C ASN A 15 9.37 47.84 -45.92
N ASN A 16 10.48 47.18 -46.27
CA ASN A 16 10.95 46.30 -47.37
C ASN A 16 12.50 46.13 -47.19
N GLU A 17 13.16 45.34 -48.04
CA GLU A 17 14.62 45.27 -48.25
C GLU A 17 15.44 44.55 -47.16
N ARG A 18 16.41 43.65 -47.43
CA ARG A 18 17.11 43.10 -48.64
C ARG A 18 17.59 41.68 -48.25
N SER A 19 18.02 40.71 -49.08
CA SER A 19 17.99 40.38 -50.54
C SER A 19 18.78 39.04 -50.71
N GLN A 20 18.95 38.31 -51.83
CA GLN A 20 18.56 38.37 -53.25
C GLN A 20 18.68 36.91 -53.82
N THR A 21 17.76 36.38 -54.65
CA THR A 21 17.87 36.07 -56.11
C THR A 21 19.03 35.12 -56.58
N LEU A 22 18.94 34.30 -57.65
CA LEU A 22 18.10 34.31 -58.88
C LEU A 22 17.87 32.86 -59.42
N THR A 23 16.90 32.70 -60.35
CA THR A 23 16.67 31.72 -61.47
C THR A 23 17.49 30.42 -61.59
N GLU A 24 16.95 29.30 -62.12
CA GLU A 24 16.49 29.14 -63.52
C GLU A 24 15.25 28.25 -63.74
N GLU A 25 14.57 28.47 -64.87
CA GLU A 25 13.51 27.63 -65.41
C GLU A 25 14.10 26.54 -66.32
N ASP A 26 13.72 25.27 -66.14
CA ASP A 26 13.44 24.38 -67.29
C ASP A 26 12.70 23.09 -66.89
N SER A 27 12.19 22.37 -67.91
CA SER A 27 11.85 20.94 -67.91
C SER A 27 10.61 20.50 -67.11
N LYS A 28 9.43 21.02 -67.50
CA LYS A 28 8.19 20.20 -67.45
C LYS A 28 8.34 18.97 -68.35
N GLY A 29 8.91 17.88 -67.84
CA GLY A 29 9.11 16.65 -68.61
C GLY A 29 9.40 15.40 -67.78
N LYS A 30 8.82 14.27 -68.17
CA LYS A 30 9.09 12.92 -67.64
C LYS A 30 8.87 12.73 -66.12
N ARG A 31 7.60 12.86 -65.70
CA ARG A 31 7.07 11.82 -64.80
C ARG A 31 7.04 10.49 -65.57
N GLU A 32 8.10 9.69 -65.46
CA GLU A 32 8.07 8.21 -65.43
C GLU A 32 9.49 7.61 -65.45
N ALA A 33 9.57 6.32 -65.12
CA ALA A 33 10.75 5.46 -65.32
C ALA A 33 12.10 5.93 -64.73
N LYS A 34 12.20 6.00 -63.40
CA LYS A 34 13.45 5.65 -62.70
C LYS A 34 13.27 4.91 -61.37
N ASN A 35 12.19 4.13 -61.27
CA ASN A 35 12.06 3.04 -60.29
C ASN A 35 12.94 1.83 -60.70
N SER A 36 14.16 2.11 -61.15
CA SER A 36 15.11 1.13 -61.66
C SER A 36 15.58 0.26 -60.48
N PRO A 37 15.48 -1.07 -60.56
CA PRO A 37 16.03 -1.92 -59.53
C PRO A 37 17.55 -1.68 -59.43
N PRO A 38 18.15 -1.67 -58.23
CA PRO A 38 19.60 -1.64 -58.11
C PRO A 38 20.23 -2.73 -58.98
N PRO A 39 21.39 -2.50 -59.63
CA PRO A 39 22.02 -3.49 -60.50
C PRO A 39 22.16 -4.81 -59.76
N THR A 40 22.06 -5.95 -60.45
CA THR A 40 21.70 -7.26 -59.86
C THR A 40 22.55 -7.65 -58.65
N GLY A 41 23.86 -7.39 -58.70
CA GLY A 41 24.78 -7.57 -57.56
C GLY A 41 24.55 -6.63 -56.37
N ALA A 42 24.15 -5.37 -56.60
CA ALA A 42 23.78 -4.41 -55.57
C ALA A 42 22.45 -4.76 -54.90
N ARG A 43 21.43 -5.22 -55.66
CA ARG A 43 20.14 -5.67 -55.10
C ARG A 43 20.33 -6.89 -54.19
N HIS A 44 21.20 -7.83 -54.60
CA HIS A 44 21.61 -8.95 -53.75
C HIS A 44 22.37 -8.47 -52.50
N LYS A 45 23.36 -7.57 -52.64
CA LYS A 45 24.10 -6.99 -51.50
C LYS A 45 23.17 -6.30 -50.49
N TYR A 46 22.20 -5.51 -50.95
CA TYR A 46 21.20 -4.85 -50.10
C TYR A 46 20.34 -5.87 -49.33
N MET A 47 19.78 -6.88 -50.02
CA MET A 47 18.97 -7.92 -49.36
C MET A 47 19.79 -8.78 -48.38
N LYS A 48 21.05 -9.07 -48.69
CA LYS A 48 21.99 -9.76 -47.80
C LYS A 48 22.33 -8.90 -46.57
N GLY A 49 22.48 -7.59 -46.74
CA GLY A 49 22.64 -6.61 -45.65
C GLY A 49 21.40 -6.52 -44.75
N LYS A 50 20.19 -6.43 -45.33
CA LYS A 50 18.93 -6.44 -44.57
C LYS A 50 18.74 -7.75 -43.79
N LYS A 51 19.00 -8.90 -44.41
CA LYS A 51 19.03 -10.20 -43.70
C LYS A 51 20.04 -10.20 -42.55
N ARG A 52 21.27 -9.71 -42.75
CA ARG A 52 22.29 -9.62 -41.68
C ARG A 52 21.83 -8.76 -40.50
N ARG A 53 21.26 -7.58 -40.76
CA ARG A 53 20.68 -6.71 -39.72
C ARG A 53 19.55 -7.41 -38.96
N ASN A 54 18.63 -8.07 -39.67
CA ASN A 54 17.55 -8.83 -39.04
C ASN A 54 18.08 -9.96 -38.15
N TYR A 55 19.10 -10.72 -38.58
CA TYR A 55 19.74 -11.74 -37.74
C TYR A 55 20.44 -11.14 -36.50
N GLN A 56 21.06 -9.96 -36.61
CA GLN A 56 21.64 -9.26 -35.47
C GLN A 56 20.57 -8.80 -34.47
N ILE A 57 19.45 -8.24 -34.95
CA ILE A 57 18.32 -7.83 -34.10
C ILE A 57 17.68 -9.05 -33.41
N LEU A 58 17.47 -10.15 -34.14
CA LEU A 58 16.97 -11.41 -33.55
C LEU A 58 17.95 -12.01 -32.53
N GLY A 59 19.25 -11.85 -32.74
CA GLY A 59 20.28 -12.22 -31.76
C GLY A 59 20.16 -11.41 -30.47
N LEU A 60 20.08 -10.08 -30.59
CA LEU A 60 19.93 -9.16 -29.45
C LEU A 60 18.63 -9.40 -28.66
N LEU A 61 17.51 -9.57 -29.36
CA LEU A 61 16.22 -9.93 -28.73
C LEU A 61 16.29 -11.29 -28.02
N ARG A 62 16.99 -12.28 -28.60
CA ARG A 62 17.17 -13.59 -27.97
C ARG A 62 18.03 -13.52 -26.71
N THR A 63 19.08 -12.68 -26.68
CA THR A 63 19.84 -12.44 -25.44
C THR A 63 19.02 -11.68 -24.40
N GLN A 64 18.27 -10.64 -24.80
CA GLN A 64 17.39 -9.92 -23.87
C GLN A 64 16.31 -10.82 -23.25
N LEU A 65 15.67 -11.68 -24.04
CA LEU A 65 14.70 -12.66 -23.54
C LEU A 65 15.33 -13.69 -22.60
N HIS A 66 16.55 -14.15 -22.89
CA HIS A 66 17.29 -15.07 -22.02
C HIS A 66 17.66 -14.41 -20.68
N ASP A 67 18.09 -13.15 -20.70
CA ASP A 67 18.47 -12.43 -19.49
C ASP A 67 17.23 -12.06 -18.64
N LEU A 68 16.09 -11.77 -19.27
CA LEU A 68 14.79 -11.62 -18.59
C LEU A 68 14.32 -12.94 -17.95
N ASP A 69 14.39 -14.06 -18.65
CA ASP A 69 14.07 -15.39 -18.09
C ASP A 69 15.01 -15.75 -16.92
N LYS A 70 16.30 -15.41 -17.02
CA LYS A 70 17.28 -15.57 -15.94
C LYS A 70 16.97 -14.67 -14.73
N GLN A 71 16.54 -13.42 -14.95
CA GLN A 71 16.09 -12.52 -13.89
C GLN A 71 14.83 -13.04 -13.20
N LEU A 72 13.82 -13.48 -13.97
CA LEU A 72 12.57 -14.03 -13.44
C LEU A 72 12.81 -15.30 -12.62
N LYS A 73 13.71 -16.18 -13.07
CA LYS A 73 14.14 -17.37 -12.31
C LYS A 73 14.91 -17.04 -11.04
N LEU A 74 15.63 -15.93 -11.01
CA LEU A 74 16.31 -15.45 -9.80
C LEU A 74 15.31 -14.84 -8.80
N GLN A 75 14.35 -14.03 -9.28
CA GLN A 75 13.27 -13.47 -8.47
C GLN A 75 12.46 -14.58 -7.79
N LYS A 76 12.00 -15.59 -8.54
CA LYS A 76 11.27 -16.73 -7.95
C LYS A 76 12.06 -17.46 -6.87
N LYS A 77 13.36 -17.65 -7.05
CA LYS A 77 14.22 -18.27 -6.01
C LYS A 77 14.45 -17.39 -4.78
N ILE A 78 14.28 -16.08 -4.90
CA ILE A 78 14.29 -15.15 -3.77
C ILE A 78 12.92 -15.22 -3.06
N GLU A 79 11.82 -15.12 -3.80
CA GLU A 79 10.43 -15.25 -3.29
C GLU A 79 10.20 -16.58 -2.56
N GLU A 80 10.59 -17.71 -3.17
CA GLU A 80 10.53 -19.06 -2.58
C GLU A 80 11.32 -19.14 -1.26
N LYS A 81 12.49 -18.49 -1.20
CA LYS A 81 13.34 -18.48 -0.01
C LYS A 81 12.78 -17.57 1.08
N GLU A 82 12.31 -16.37 0.73
CA GLU A 82 11.69 -15.43 1.67
C GLU A 82 10.39 -16.00 2.27
N GLN A 83 9.61 -16.73 1.47
CA GLN A 83 8.44 -17.48 1.93
C GLN A 83 8.83 -18.63 2.87
N GLN A 84 9.87 -19.41 2.56
CA GLN A 84 10.41 -20.42 3.49
C GLN A 84 10.96 -19.79 4.77
N ASP A 85 11.70 -18.67 4.68
CA ASP A 85 12.27 -17.96 5.82
C ASP A 85 11.16 -17.43 6.76
N ARG A 86 10.04 -16.90 6.21
CA ARG A 86 8.87 -16.47 7.00
C ARG A 86 8.04 -17.62 7.58
N LEU A 87 8.02 -18.80 6.95
CA LEU A 87 7.34 -20.00 7.49
C LEU A 87 8.11 -20.71 8.63
N LYS A 88 9.38 -20.35 8.91
CA LYS A 88 10.19 -20.99 9.98
C LYS A 88 9.61 -20.87 11.37
N ASN A 89 8.99 -19.74 11.70
CA ASN A 89 8.45 -19.47 13.03
C ASN A 89 7.04 -20.08 13.23
N ILE A 90 6.48 -20.73 12.20
CA ILE A 90 5.12 -21.28 12.23
C ILE A 90 5.20 -22.80 12.44
N PRO A 91 4.51 -23.35 13.47
CA PRO A 91 4.35 -24.79 13.69
C PRO A 91 3.84 -25.51 12.44
N GLU A 92 4.33 -26.74 12.21
CA GLU A 92 4.18 -27.42 10.92
C GLU A 92 2.70 -27.71 10.58
N GLU A 93 1.91 -28.03 11.60
CA GLU A 93 0.45 -28.21 11.58
C GLU A 93 -0.32 -27.00 11.01
N TYR A 94 0.15 -25.77 11.22
CA TYR A 94 -0.50 -24.56 10.70
C TYR A 94 -0.02 -24.14 9.32
N ARG A 95 1.05 -24.75 8.78
CA ARG A 95 1.54 -24.39 7.43
C ARG A 95 0.55 -24.73 6.31
N ILE A 96 -0.47 -25.55 6.60
CA ILE A 96 -1.64 -25.74 5.74
C ILE A 96 -2.35 -24.41 5.38
N TYR A 97 -2.22 -23.39 6.23
CA TYR A 97 -2.80 -22.07 6.00
C TYR A 97 -1.87 -21.09 5.27
N GLU A 98 -0.85 -21.57 4.54
CA GLU A 98 0.20 -20.78 3.86
C GLU A 98 -0.24 -19.42 3.30
N LYS A 99 -1.44 -19.32 2.70
CA LYS A 99 -2.02 -18.06 2.20
C LYS A 99 -2.07 -16.92 3.23
N LEU A 100 -2.31 -17.21 4.52
CA LEU A 100 -2.29 -16.25 5.62
C LEU A 100 -0.93 -15.58 5.79
N PHE A 101 0.12 -16.36 5.53
CA PHE A 101 1.50 -16.03 5.88
C PHE A 101 2.28 -15.49 4.66
N LYS A 102 1.58 -15.16 3.56
CA LYS A 102 2.15 -14.51 2.38
C LYS A 102 2.62 -13.08 2.69
N GLU A 103 3.42 -12.52 1.78
CA GLU A 103 3.93 -11.16 1.92
C GLU A 103 2.85 -10.12 1.61
N GLU A 104 2.04 -10.39 0.59
CA GLU A 104 0.93 -9.54 0.10
C GLU A 104 -0.29 -10.39 -0.33
N LEU A 105 -1.44 -9.74 -0.54
CA LEU A 105 -2.64 -10.39 -1.08
C LEU A 105 -2.48 -10.76 -2.56
N GLU A 106 -3.07 -11.89 -2.97
CA GLU A 106 -3.07 -12.35 -4.37
C GLU A 106 -3.72 -11.34 -5.34
N THR A 107 -4.62 -10.48 -4.85
CA THR A 107 -5.28 -9.40 -5.61
C THR A 107 -4.52 -8.06 -5.58
N LYS A 108 -3.40 -7.95 -4.85
CA LYS A 108 -2.69 -6.73 -4.41
C LYS A 108 -3.50 -5.76 -3.54
N VAL A 109 -4.74 -5.47 -3.92
CA VAL A 109 -5.68 -4.57 -3.25
C VAL A 109 -6.88 -5.40 -2.78
N PRO A 110 -7.44 -5.17 -1.57
CA PRO A 110 -8.69 -5.80 -1.15
C PRO A 110 -9.86 -5.47 -2.08
N GLN A 111 -10.87 -6.33 -2.14
CA GLN A 111 -12.12 -6.03 -2.84
C GLN A 111 -13.04 -5.16 -1.97
N HIS A 112 -13.94 -4.41 -2.60
CA HIS A 112 -14.98 -3.64 -1.89
C HIS A 112 -15.95 -4.56 -1.14
N SER A 113 -16.42 -4.10 0.01
CA SER A 113 -17.07 -4.94 1.02
C SER A 113 -18.05 -4.16 1.89
N ARG A 114 -18.82 -4.87 2.73
CA ARG A 114 -19.65 -4.25 3.78
C ARG A 114 -18.86 -3.62 4.95
N TRP A 115 -17.52 -3.75 4.94
CA TRP A 115 -16.63 -3.24 5.97
C TRP A 115 -15.86 -1.98 5.54
N ASP A 116 -16.08 -1.52 4.31
CA ASP A 116 -15.36 -0.40 3.73
C ASP A 116 -15.48 0.86 4.58
N HIS A 117 -14.36 1.58 4.70
CA HIS A 117 -14.24 2.68 5.64
C HIS A 117 -14.99 3.91 5.15
N GLU A 118 -16.05 4.26 5.89
CA GLU A 118 -16.89 5.43 5.64
C GLU A 118 -16.39 6.66 6.44
N ILE A 119 -16.22 7.77 5.74
CA ILE A 119 -15.76 9.05 6.30
C ILE A 119 -16.96 10.01 6.33
N TRP A 120 -17.84 9.77 7.29
CA TRP A 120 -18.99 10.64 7.60
C TRP A 120 -18.51 12.00 8.11
N LEU A 121 -18.90 13.09 7.43
CA LEU A 121 -18.50 14.46 7.74
C LEU A 121 -19.65 15.26 8.36
N LYS A 122 -19.31 16.30 9.14
CA LYS A 122 -20.26 17.31 9.63
C LYS A 122 -20.55 18.42 8.60
N THR A 123 -19.65 18.55 7.62
CA THR A 123 -19.67 19.53 6.52
C THR A 123 -18.74 18.99 5.43
N ASP A 124 -19.08 19.20 4.16
CA ASP A 124 -18.29 18.74 3.02
C ASP A 124 -17.12 19.69 2.68
N ASP A 125 -17.02 20.84 3.36
CA ASP A 125 -15.88 21.77 3.27
C ASP A 125 -14.63 21.17 3.96
N LEU A 126 -13.87 20.38 3.20
CA LEU A 126 -12.60 19.81 3.63
C LEU A 126 -11.40 20.71 3.27
N PRO A 127 -10.46 20.96 4.21
CA PRO A 127 -9.42 21.96 4.02
C PRO A 127 -8.28 21.51 3.10
N PHE A 128 -7.94 22.35 2.13
CA PHE A 128 -6.73 22.22 1.32
C PHE A 128 -5.50 22.83 2.04
N GLN A 129 -4.81 22.03 2.84
CA GLN A 129 -3.72 22.49 3.72
C GLN A 129 -2.40 22.74 2.97
N LYS A 130 -1.51 23.53 3.57
CA LYS A 130 -0.14 23.74 3.04
C LYS A 130 0.72 22.49 3.27
N ILE A 131 1.53 22.12 2.27
CA ILE A 131 2.54 21.05 2.34
C ILE A 131 3.62 21.44 3.37
N TYR A 132 4.15 20.46 4.10
CA TYR A 132 5.30 20.65 4.99
C TYR A 132 6.62 20.52 4.25
N ASN A 133 7.62 21.28 4.68
CA ASN A 133 8.98 21.13 4.16
C ASN A 133 9.57 19.82 4.67
N LEU A 134 10.19 19.07 3.75
CA LEU A 134 10.85 17.78 4.02
C LEU A 134 12.34 17.90 3.66
N ASN A 135 13.18 17.21 4.42
CA ASN A 135 14.62 17.12 4.12
C ASN A 135 14.89 16.14 2.95
N GLU A 136 16.13 16.11 2.46
CA GLU A 136 16.50 15.29 1.30
C GLU A 136 16.23 13.79 1.50
N LYS A 137 16.55 13.23 2.68
CA LYS A 137 16.29 11.83 3.02
C LYS A 137 14.78 11.53 3.03
N GLU A 138 13.99 12.43 3.61
CA GLU A 138 12.52 12.35 3.62
C GLU A 138 11.92 12.45 2.21
N LEU A 139 12.47 13.31 1.33
CA LEU A 139 12.02 13.43 -0.06
C LEU A 139 12.32 12.16 -0.87
N THR A 140 13.47 11.52 -0.65
CA THR A 140 13.80 10.22 -1.27
C THR A 140 12.86 9.12 -0.79
N THR A 141 12.68 8.96 0.54
CA THR A 141 11.74 7.96 1.08
C THR A 141 10.28 8.25 0.73
N LEU A 142 9.89 9.51 0.57
CA LEU A 142 8.57 9.89 0.04
C LEU A 142 8.38 9.43 -1.41
N LYS A 143 9.40 9.59 -2.25
CA LYS A 143 9.34 9.13 -3.65
C LYS A 143 9.24 7.61 -3.71
N GLU A 144 10.11 6.90 -2.99
CA GLU A 144 10.08 5.43 -2.86
C GLU A 144 8.70 4.92 -2.39
N TYR A 145 8.12 5.59 -1.38
CA TYR A 145 6.78 5.26 -0.87
C TYR A 145 5.68 5.48 -1.90
N LEU A 146 5.68 6.62 -2.61
CA LEU A 146 4.69 6.89 -3.66
C LEU A 146 4.77 5.87 -4.80
N GLU A 147 5.97 5.59 -5.32
CA GLU A 147 6.17 4.60 -6.37
C GLU A 147 5.73 3.20 -5.93
N THR A 148 6.01 2.83 -4.67
CA THR A 148 5.58 1.56 -4.07
C THR A 148 4.06 1.43 -3.97
N GLU A 149 3.38 2.40 -3.35
CA GLU A 149 1.94 2.31 -3.09
C GLU A 149 1.09 2.49 -4.36
N LEU A 150 1.59 3.24 -5.36
CA LEU A 150 1.01 3.30 -6.71
C LEU A 150 1.13 1.94 -7.42
N ALA A 151 2.28 1.26 -7.33
CA ALA A 151 2.50 -0.06 -7.95
C ALA A 151 1.72 -1.20 -7.27
N LYS A 152 1.29 -1.00 -6.01
CA LYS A 152 0.33 -1.86 -5.31
C LYS A 152 -1.13 -1.53 -5.65
N GLY A 153 -1.44 -0.27 -5.96
CA GLY A 153 -2.81 0.22 -6.15
C GLY A 153 -3.49 0.68 -4.85
N ASN A 154 -2.71 0.90 -3.78
CA ASN A 154 -3.20 1.40 -2.49
C ASN A 154 -3.55 2.90 -2.54
N ILE A 155 -2.91 3.64 -3.45
CA ILE A 155 -3.18 5.06 -3.73
C ILE A 155 -3.37 5.30 -5.24
N ARG A 156 -4.04 6.39 -5.60
CA ARG A 156 -4.07 6.94 -6.98
C ARG A 156 -3.72 8.43 -6.98
N ILE A 157 -3.39 8.97 -8.16
CA ILE A 157 -3.34 10.43 -8.38
C ILE A 157 -4.74 10.99 -8.17
N SER A 158 -4.85 12.12 -7.47
CA SER A 158 -6.11 12.75 -7.09
C SER A 158 -6.28 14.12 -7.72
N THR A 159 -7.54 14.52 -7.94
CA THR A 159 -7.98 15.86 -8.32
C THR A 159 -8.86 16.51 -7.23
N SER A 160 -8.83 15.96 -6.01
CA SER A 160 -9.64 16.40 -4.87
C SER A 160 -9.45 17.87 -4.50
N SER A 161 -10.54 18.50 -4.04
CA SER A 161 -10.52 19.81 -3.38
C SER A 161 -9.94 19.76 -1.97
N ALA A 162 -9.89 18.58 -1.34
CA ALA A 162 -9.26 18.35 -0.05
C ALA A 162 -7.75 18.10 -0.18
N GLY A 163 -6.97 18.35 0.88
CA GLY A 163 -5.52 18.13 0.81
C GLY A 163 -4.82 18.17 2.17
N PHE A 164 -4.42 17.01 2.69
CA PHE A 164 -3.73 16.88 3.98
C PHE A 164 -2.20 16.73 3.79
N PRO A 165 -1.34 17.37 4.60
CA PRO A 165 0.10 17.33 4.39
C PRO A 165 0.71 16.04 4.94
N VAL A 166 1.86 15.64 4.41
CA VAL A 166 2.62 14.48 4.88
C VAL A 166 3.78 14.90 5.80
N MET A 167 4.09 14.06 6.77
CA MET A 167 5.27 14.13 7.64
C MET A 167 5.84 12.72 7.85
N PHE A 168 7.05 12.62 8.40
CA PHE A 168 7.68 11.34 8.74
C PHE A 168 7.85 11.16 10.24
N VAL A 169 7.67 9.92 10.69
CA VAL A 169 7.92 9.47 12.07
C VAL A 169 8.95 8.32 12.04
N PRO A 170 10.03 8.35 12.83
CA PRO A 170 11.00 7.26 12.85
C PRO A 170 10.41 6.00 13.48
N LYS A 171 10.61 4.84 12.83
CA LYS A 171 10.39 3.52 13.44
C LYS A 171 11.58 3.14 14.32
N LYS A 172 11.39 2.20 15.26
CA LYS A 172 12.46 1.65 16.13
C LYS A 172 13.68 1.11 15.35
N ASN A 173 13.50 0.68 14.09
CA ASN A 173 14.56 0.19 13.21
C ASN A 173 15.16 1.27 12.27
N GLY A 174 15.01 2.55 12.58
CA GLY A 174 15.60 3.67 11.83
C GLY A 174 14.97 3.97 10.46
N LYS A 175 14.09 3.09 9.94
CA LYS A 175 13.26 3.37 8.76
C LYS A 175 12.21 4.42 9.10
N LEU A 176 11.91 5.32 8.17
CA LEU A 176 10.84 6.32 8.34
C LEU A 176 9.47 5.69 8.05
N ARG A 177 8.42 6.16 8.73
CA ARG A 177 7.01 5.90 8.43
C ARG A 177 6.38 7.20 7.95
N LEU A 178 5.80 7.22 6.75
CA LEU A 178 4.97 8.33 6.30
C LEU A 178 3.69 8.39 7.13
N VAL A 179 3.29 9.60 7.53
CA VAL A 179 2.04 9.90 8.22
C VAL A 179 1.39 11.09 7.55
N VAL A 180 0.12 10.95 7.17
CA VAL A 180 -0.70 12.07 6.69
C VAL A 180 -1.31 12.78 7.90
N ASP A 181 -1.24 14.12 7.95
CA ASP A 181 -1.85 14.90 9.01
C ASP A 181 -3.35 15.11 8.80
N TYR A 182 -4.11 14.05 9.06
CA TYR A 182 -5.57 14.07 9.07
C TYR A 182 -6.19 14.80 10.28
N ARG A 183 -5.42 15.50 11.16
CA ARG A 183 -5.99 16.14 12.37
C ARG A 183 -7.18 17.07 12.09
N LYS A 184 -7.19 17.77 10.94
CA LYS A 184 -8.35 18.58 10.53
C LYS A 184 -9.51 17.76 9.96
N LEU A 185 -9.24 16.74 9.15
CA LEU A 185 -10.28 15.80 8.70
C LEU A 185 -11.00 15.19 9.90
N ASN A 186 -10.22 14.67 10.86
CA ASN A 186 -10.64 14.07 12.12
C ASN A 186 -11.48 15.00 13.02
N ALA A 187 -11.29 16.32 12.92
CA ALA A 187 -12.12 17.29 13.63
C ALA A 187 -13.51 17.47 12.96
N LEU A 188 -13.58 17.31 11.63
CA LEU A 188 -14.80 17.41 10.82
C LEU A 188 -15.56 16.07 10.73
N THR A 189 -14.88 14.93 10.89
CA THR A 189 -15.49 13.59 10.93
C THR A 189 -16.49 13.47 12.10
N ILE A 190 -17.63 12.82 11.84
CA ILE A 190 -18.57 12.37 12.87
C ILE A 190 -17.94 11.17 13.58
N LYS A 191 -17.69 11.30 14.88
CA LYS A 191 -16.97 10.28 15.66
C LYS A 191 -17.82 9.03 15.86
N ASP A 192 -17.31 7.92 15.35
CA ASP A 192 -17.79 6.58 15.69
C ASP A 192 -17.55 6.30 17.18
N ARG A 193 -18.53 5.71 17.85
CA ARG A 193 -18.48 5.38 19.29
C ARG A 193 -18.59 3.87 19.56
N THR A 194 -18.24 3.05 18.57
CA THR A 194 -18.11 1.59 18.75
C THR A 194 -17.20 1.31 19.95
N PRO A 195 -17.63 0.48 20.93
CA PRO A 195 -16.78 0.12 22.05
C PRO A 195 -15.60 -0.73 21.56
N LEU A 196 -14.39 -0.36 21.97
CA LEU A 196 -13.24 -1.26 21.94
C LEU A 196 -13.25 -2.12 23.22
N PRO A 197 -12.84 -3.39 23.18
CA PRO A 197 -12.78 -4.23 24.37
C PRO A 197 -11.92 -3.61 25.48
N LEU A 198 -12.39 -3.65 26.73
CA LEU A 198 -11.63 -3.14 27.87
C LEU A 198 -10.55 -4.13 28.28
N ILE A 199 -9.31 -3.64 28.40
CA ILE A 199 -8.15 -4.46 28.82
C ILE A 199 -8.37 -5.12 30.19
N THR A 200 -9.21 -4.54 31.05
CA THR A 200 -9.60 -5.15 32.34
C THR A 200 -10.35 -6.47 32.18
N GLU A 201 -11.16 -6.64 31.13
CA GLU A 201 -11.93 -7.86 30.87
C GLU A 201 -11.05 -9.05 30.48
N LEU A 202 -9.82 -8.81 29.99
CA LEU A 202 -8.85 -9.89 29.74
C LEU A 202 -8.57 -10.70 30.99
N LYS A 203 -8.54 -10.06 32.18
CA LYS A 203 -8.13 -10.73 33.42
C LYS A 203 -9.08 -11.84 33.81
N ASP A 204 -10.38 -11.58 33.75
CA ASP A 204 -11.41 -12.52 34.18
C ASP A 204 -11.56 -13.68 33.17
N ARG A 205 -11.25 -13.44 31.89
CA ARG A 205 -11.30 -14.42 30.79
C ARG A 205 -10.08 -15.34 30.73
N LEU A 206 -8.90 -14.84 31.12
CA LEU A 206 -7.63 -15.57 31.10
C LEU A 206 -7.34 -16.32 32.40
N GLN A 207 -8.20 -16.19 33.42
CA GLN A 207 -8.05 -16.93 34.67
C GLN A 207 -8.13 -18.44 34.44
N GLY A 208 -7.12 -19.18 34.92
CA GLY A 208 -7.01 -20.63 34.77
C GLY A 208 -6.41 -21.10 33.44
N LYS A 209 -6.26 -20.21 32.44
CA LYS A 209 -5.73 -20.56 31.11
C LYS A 209 -4.22 -20.81 31.16
N GLN A 210 -3.77 -21.83 30.43
CA GLN A 210 -2.44 -22.43 30.59
C GLN A 210 -1.52 -22.23 29.37
N ILE A 211 -2.12 -22.08 28.18
CA ILE A 211 -1.42 -21.98 26.89
C ILE A 211 -2.03 -20.84 26.08
N PHE A 212 -1.16 -20.05 25.46
CA PHE A 212 -1.51 -18.84 24.71
C PHE A 212 -0.89 -18.87 23.31
N THR A 213 -1.61 -18.30 22.34
CA THR A 213 -1.09 -17.96 21.02
C THR A 213 -1.48 -16.53 20.70
N ALA A 214 -0.52 -15.68 20.36
CA ALA A 214 -0.75 -14.29 19.96
C ALA A 214 -0.40 -14.10 18.48
N LEU A 215 -1.33 -13.52 17.72
CA LEU A 215 -1.19 -13.24 16.29
C LEU A 215 -1.26 -11.73 16.04
N ASP A 216 -0.34 -11.21 15.23
CA ASP A 216 -0.36 -9.83 14.73
C ASP A 216 -0.87 -9.83 13.28
N LEU A 217 -1.91 -9.03 13.00
CA LEU A 217 -2.49 -8.95 11.65
C LEU A 217 -1.67 -8.03 10.75
N LYS A 218 -1.05 -8.61 9.73
CA LYS A 218 -0.11 -7.93 8.85
C LYS A 218 -0.80 -6.85 8.02
N GLY A 219 -0.50 -5.59 8.34
CA GLY A 219 -0.98 -4.44 7.56
C GLY A 219 -2.48 -4.21 7.65
N ALA A 220 -3.15 -4.77 8.66
CA ALA A 220 -4.59 -4.74 8.95
C ALA A 220 -5.42 -3.62 8.28
N TYR A 221 -5.05 -2.35 8.52
CA TYR A 221 -5.75 -1.18 7.99
C TYR A 221 -5.81 -1.15 6.46
N ASN A 222 -4.71 -1.51 5.78
CA ASN A 222 -4.64 -1.59 4.30
C ASN A 222 -5.48 -2.75 3.72
N LEU A 223 -6.00 -3.67 4.54
CA LEU A 223 -6.86 -4.77 4.09
C LEU A 223 -8.35 -4.36 3.97
N ILE A 224 -8.70 -3.14 4.38
CA ILE A 224 -10.05 -2.56 4.21
C ILE A 224 -9.99 -1.46 3.14
N ARG A 225 -10.97 -1.41 2.23
CA ARG A 225 -11.11 -0.33 1.24
C ARG A 225 -11.60 0.97 1.90
N ILE A 226 -11.26 2.13 1.35
CA ILE A 226 -12.11 3.31 1.55
C ILE A 226 -13.41 3.07 0.76
N LYS A 227 -14.56 3.48 1.31
CA LYS A 227 -15.84 3.37 0.61
C LYS A 227 -15.81 4.15 -0.72
N GLU A 228 -16.41 3.59 -1.76
CA GLU A 228 -16.55 4.25 -3.05
C GLU A 228 -17.32 5.58 -2.92
N GLY A 229 -16.69 6.67 -3.37
CA GLY A 229 -17.19 8.04 -3.21
C GLY A 229 -16.59 8.80 -2.02
N ASP A 230 -15.83 8.13 -1.14
CA ASP A 230 -15.14 8.73 0.01
C ASP A 230 -13.62 8.87 -0.19
N GLU A 231 -13.02 8.27 -1.23
CA GLU A 231 -11.55 8.24 -1.39
C GLU A 231 -10.93 9.64 -1.46
N TRP A 232 -11.58 10.57 -2.15
CA TRP A 232 -11.16 11.99 -2.28
C TRP A 232 -11.00 12.71 -0.93
N LYS A 233 -11.71 12.27 0.11
CA LYS A 233 -11.62 12.82 1.48
C LYS A 233 -10.27 12.50 2.13
N THR A 234 -9.58 11.46 1.66
CA THR A 234 -8.23 11.07 2.12
C THR A 234 -7.10 11.78 1.38
N ALA A 235 -7.40 12.66 0.42
CA ALA A 235 -6.39 13.22 -0.47
C ALA A 235 -5.26 13.96 0.28
N PHE A 236 -4.03 13.54 0.02
CA PHE A 236 -2.81 14.03 0.66
C PHE A 236 -1.87 14.70 -0.33
N ARG A 237 -1.21 15.77 0.15
CA ARG A 237 -0.38 16.67 -0.64
C ARG A 237 1.10 16.39 -0.41
N THR A 238 1.83 16.31 -1.51
CA THR A 238 3.27 16.06 -1.53
C THR A 238 3.97 17.06 -2.46
N LYS A 239 5.32 17.11 -2.43
CA LYS A 239 6.11 17.85 -3.43
C LYS A 239 5.93 17.30 -4.86
N PHE A 240 5.49 16.06 -4.99
CA PHE A 240 5.38 15.33 -6.27
C PHE A 240 3.96 15.28 -6.85
N GLY A 241 2.95 15.77 -6.11
CA GLY A 241 1.54 15.76 -6.55
C GLY A 241 0.53 15.65 -5.41
N LEU A 242 -0.75 15.58 -5.79
CA LEU A 242 -1.88 15.22 -4.93
C LEU A 242 -2.24 13.76 -5.20
N PHE A 243 -2.38 12.98 -4.13
CA PHE A 243 -2.70 11.55 -4.18
C PHE A 243 -3.81 11.25 -3.19
N GLU A 244 -4.58 10.18 -3.40
CA GLU A 244 -5.61 9.73 -2.45
C GLU A 244 -5.53 8.22 -2.22
N TYR A 245 -5.95 7.79 -1.03
CA TYR A 245 -5.95 6.39 -0.63
C TYR A 245 -7.23 5.67 -1.08
N LEU A 246 -7.04 4.46 -1.59
CA LEU A 246 -8.12 3.53 -1.94
C LEU A 246 -8.30 2.42 -0.89
N VAL A 247 -7.31 2.25 -0.02
CA VAL A 247 -7.34 1.38 1.18
C VAL A 247 -7.23 2.24 2.44
N MET A 248 -7.82 1.84 3.55
CA MET A 248 -7.95 2.64 4.76
C MET A 248 -6.57 3.01 5.37
N PRO A 249 -6.14 4.28 5.33
CA PRO A 249 -4.83 4.68 5.82
C PRO A 249 -4.83 4.90 7.33
N PHE A 250 -3.65 4.76 7.94
CA PHE A 250 -3.41 5.15 9.32
C PHE A 250 -3.73 6.63 9.56
N GLY A 251 -4.29 6.93 10.72
CA GLY A 251 -4.53 8.30 11.20
C GLY A 251 -5.97 8.83 11.02
N LEU A 252 -6.87 8.08 10.38
CA LEU A 252 -8.31 8.42 10.36
C LEU A 252 -8.99 8.05 11.70
N THR A 253 -9.85 8.93 12.21
CA THR A 253 -10.48 8.79 13.55
C THR A 253 -11.24 7.49 13.74
N ASN A 254 -12.04 7.11 12.75
CA ASN A 254 -12.96 5.98 12.86
C ASN A 254 -12.32 4.65 12.41
N ALA A 255 -11.08 4.67 11.87
CA ALA A 255 -10.44 3.48 11.31
C ALA A 255 -10.28 2.32 12.32
N PRO A 256 -9.90 2.55 13.59
CA PRO A 256 -9.90 1.50 14.61
C PRO A 256 -11.31 0.90 14.86
N ALA A 257 -12.35 1.73 14.85
CA ALA A 257 -13.73 1.28 15.03
C ALA A 257 -14.24 0.44 13.85
N THR A 258 -13.90 0.84 12.61
CA THR A 258 -14.16 0.06 11.40
C THR A 258 -13.46 -1.30 11.46
N PHE A 259 -12.17 -1.32 11.82
CA PHE A 259 -11.41 -2.57 11.91
C PHE A 259 -11.97 -3.49 13.02
N GLN A 260 -12.23 -2.96 14.22
CA GLN A 260 -12.78 -3.73 15.33
C GLN A 260 -14.14 -4.35 14.97
N ARG A 261 -15.03 -3.63 14.25
CA ARG A 261 -16.31 -4.21 13.76
C ARG A 261 -16.10 -5.40 12.82
N MET A 262 -15.15 -5.27 11.89
CA MET A 262 -14.85 -6.29 10.90
C MET A 262 -14.28 -7.56 11.56
N ILE A 263 -13.23 -7.41 12.39
CA ILE A 263 -12.60 -8.56 13.06
C ILE A 263 -13.53 -9.19 14.12
N ASN A 264 -14.36 -8.39 14.81
CA ASN A 264 -15.41 -8.92 15.69
C ASN A 264 -16.50 -9.69 14.95
N ASN A 265 -16.68 -9.48 13.64
CA ASN A 265 -17.59 -10.29 12.84
C ASN A 265 -16.94 -11.59 12.38
N VAL A 266 -15.67 -11.54 11.95
CA VAL A 266 -14.88 -12.70 11.53
C VAL A 266 -14.71 -13.71 12.67
N LEU A 267 -14.34 -13.23 13.87
CA LEU A 267 -14.06 -14.06 15.03
C LEU A 267 -15.27 -14.21 15.98
N ARG A 268 -16.47 -13.80 15.57
CA ARG A 268 -17.67 -13.70 16.43
C ARG A 268 -18.03 -14.96 17.21
N GLN A 269 -17.72 -16.14 16.67
CA GLN A 269 -18.02 -17.43 17.29
C GLN A 269 -17.03 -17.85 18.39
N TYR A 270 -15.87 -17.17 18.45
CA TYR A 270 -14.71 -17.54 19.27
C TYR A 270 -14.32 -16.44 20.28
N LEU A 271 -14.65 -15.18 19.93
CA LEU A 271 -14.58 -14.05 20.85
C LEU A 271 -15.27 -14.38 22.17
N ASP A 272 -14.63 -13.98 23.25
CA ASP A 272 -15.13 -14.06 24.62
C ASP A 272 -15.26 -15.51 25.16
N VAL A 273 -14.96 -16.52 24.32
CA VAL A 273 -14.91 -17.95 24.69
C VAL A 273 -13.47 -18.43 24.82
N PHE A 274 -12.68 -18.33 23.75
CA PHE A 274 -11.26 -18.74 23.72
C PHE A 274 -10.36 -17.73 22.96
N VAL A 275 -10.93 -16.59 22.55
CA VAL A 275 -10.23 -15.51 21.83
C VAL A 275 -10.58 -14.15 22.45
N VAL A 276 -9.60 -13.26 22.56
CA VAL A 276 -9.83 -11.80 22.62
C VAL A 276 -9.06 -11.15 21.48
N CYS A 277 -9.70 -10.22 20.77
CA CYS A 277 -9.07 -9.44 19.72
C CYS A 277 -9.21 -7.93 20.02
N TYR A 278 -8.11 -7.21 19.90
CA TYR A 278 -8.06 -5.76 20.01
C TYR A 278 -7.34 -5.21 18.77
N LEU A 279 -8.11 -4.61 17.85
CA LEU A 279 -7.61 -4.13 16.56
C LEU A 279 -6.82 -5.21 15.80
N ASP A 280 -5.55 -4.96 15.52
CA ASP A 280 -4.62 -5.86 14.82
C ASP A 280 -4.00 -6.96 15.71
N ASP A 281 -4.17 -6.91 17.03
CA ASP A 281 -3.68 -7.92 17.99
C ASP A 281 -4.79 -8.96 18.30
N ILE A 282 -4.49 -10.25 18.12
CA ILE A 282 -5.38 -11.37 18.49
C ILE A 282 -4.69 -12.28 19.52
N LEU A 283 -5.35 -12.56 20.63
CA LEU A 283 -4.93 -13.54 21.64
C LEU A 283 -5.90 -14.73 21.67
N ILE A 284 -5.34 -15.93 21.54
CA ILE A 284 -6.01 -17.23 21.66
C ILE A 284 -5.53 -17.87 22.98
N PHE A 285 -6.42 -18.50 23.74
CA PHE A 285 -6.12 -19.07 25.05
C PHE A 285 -6.86 -20.37 25.32
N SER A 286 -6.24 -21.33 26.04
CA SER A 286 -6.80 -22.67 26.26
C SER A 286 -6.26 -23.31 27.55
N ASP A 287 -6.91 -24.39 28.00
CA ASP A 287 -6.56 -25.10 29.24
C ASP A 287 -5.54 -26.23 29.01
N ASP A 288 -5.60 -26.89 27.84
CA ASP A 288 -4.64 -27.92 27.41
C ASP A 288 -4.15 -27.70 25.96
N GLU A 289 -3.17 -28.50 25.53
CA GLU A 289 -2.48 -28.32 24.26
C GLU A 289 -3.29 -28.78 23.05
N GLU A 290 -4.12 -29.81 23.19
CA GLU A 290 -4.93 -30.36 22.09
C GLU A 290 -6.16 -29.49 21.85
N GLU A 291 -6.79 -29.00 22.92
CA GLU A 291 -7.79 -27.92 22.86
C GLU A 291 -7.19 -26.68 22.15
N HIS A 292 -5.96 -26.29 22.51
CA HIS A 292 -5.31 -25.13 21.91
C HIS A 292 -5.08 -25.29 20.40
N LYS A 293 -4.67 -26.48 19.94
CA LYS A 293 -4.50 -26.77 18.51
C LYS A 293 -5.81 -26.60 17.75
N GLU A 294 -6.91 -27.15 18.26
CA GLU A 294 -8.22 -26.98 17.63
C GLU A 294 -8.65 -25.50 17.60
N HIS A 295 -8.39 -24.76 18.68
CA HIS A 295 -8.66 -23.31 18.77
C HIS A 295 -7.83 -22.46 17.80
N VAL A 296 -6.53 -22.73 17.65
CA VAL A 296 -5.69 -22.04 16.66
C VAL A 296 -6.12 -22.39 15.23
N HIS A 297 -6.43 -23.66 14.93
CA HIS A 297 -6.99 -24.07 13.63
C HIS A 297 -8.30 -23.34 13.30
N LYS A 298 -9.23 -23.22 14.26
CA LYS A 298 -10.50 -22.48 14.10
C LYS A 298 -10.25 -21.00 13.75
N VAL A 299 -9.35 -20.32 14.46
CA VAL A 299 -9.04 -18.90 14.23
C VAL A 299 -8.30 -18.67 12.91
N LEU A 300 -7.23 -19.42 12.65
CA LEU A 300 -6.47 -19.29 11.40
C LEU A 300 -7.36 -19.53 10.17
N LYS A 301 -8.27 -20.52 10.23
CA LYS A 301 -9.24 -20.73 9.16
C LYS A 301 -10.16 -19.51 8.96
N ALA A 302 -10.74 -18.97 10.04
CA ALA A 302 -11.63 -17.81 9.94
C ALA A 302 -10.91 -16.56 9.39
N LEU A 303 -9.64 -16.35 9.76
CA LEU A 303 -8.80 -15.29 9.17
C LEU A 303 -8.53 -15.54 7.67
N GLN A 304 -8.34 -16.79 7.25
CA GLN A 304 -8.08 -17.14 5.86
C GLN A 304 -9.32 -16.96 4.99
N ASP A 305 -10.48 -17.42 5.46
CA ASP A 305 -11.78 -17.22 4.80
C ASP A 305 -12.11 -15.71 4.69
N ALA A 306 -11.61 -14.89 5.62
CA ALA A 306 -11.70 -13.42 5.60
C ALA A 306 -10.59 -12.71 4.78
N ASN A 307 -9.63 -13.44 4.20
CA ASN A 307 -8.44 -12.92 3.50
C ASN A 307 -7.58 -11.95 4.36
N LEU A 308 -7.48 -12.20 5.66
CA LEU A 308 -6.62 -11.43 6.57
C LEU A 308 -5.24 -12.06 6.67
N LEU A 309 -4.18 -11.27 6.47
CA LEU A 309 -2.80 -11.74 6.58
C LEU A 309 -2.30 -11.67 8.03
N VAL A 310 -1.42 -12.60 8.41
CA VAL A 310 -0.78 -12.68 9.72
C VAL A 310 0.72 -12.44 9.56
N GLU A 311 1.36 -11.71 10.48
CA GLU A 311 2.80 -11.46 10.46
C GLU A 311 3.57 -12.54 11.27
N PRO A 312 4.31 -13.47 10.62
CA PRO A 312 4.94 -14.60 11.33
C PRO A 312 6.09 -14.18 12.25
N GLU A 313 6.77 -13.06 11.94
CA GLU A 313 7.91 -12.58 12.74
C GLU A 313 7.52 -12.03 14.12
N LYS A 314 6.24 -11.72 14.33
CA LYS A 314 5.69 -11.19 15.59
C LYS A 314 4.71 -12.14 16.27
N SER A 315 4.25 -13.18 15.57
CA SER A 315 3.25 -14.11 16.08
C SER A 315 3.93 -15.19 16.93
N HIS A 316 3.33 -15.51 18.08
CA HIS A 316 3.87 -16.44 19.08
C HIS A 316 2.86 -17.56 19.28
N PHE A 317 3.26 -18.82 19.05
CA PHE A 317 2.38 -19.99 19.11
C PHE A 317 2.74 -20.90 20.30
N HIS A 318 1.72 -21.47 20.97
CA HIS A 318 1.85 -22.42 22.10
C HIS A 318 2.76 -21.95 23.25
N VAL A 319 2.78 -20.64 23.52
CA VAL A 319 3.61 -20.06 24.59
C VAL A 319 2.87 -20.05 25.93
N LYS A 320 3.62 -20.18 27.03
CA LYS A 320 3.08 -20.01 28.40
C LYS A 320 3.19 -18.58 28.90
N GLU A 321 4.06 -17.77 28.31
CA GLU A 321 4.25 -16.35 28.62
C GLU A 321 4.18 -15.54 27.32
N VAL A 322 3.36 -14.49 27.28
CA VAL A 322 3.20 -13.64 26.09
C VAL A 322 2.92 -12.17 26.45
N ASP A 323 3.56 -11.24 25.75
CA ASP A 323 3.27 -9.80 25.86
C ASP A 323 2.07 -9.45 24.93
N PHE A 324 0.94 -9.02 25.49
CA PHE A 324 -0.28 -8.62 24.77
C PHE A 324 -0.80 -7.28 25.29
N LEU A 325 -1.02 -6.30 24.41
CA LEU A 325 -1.38 -4.91 24.76
C LEU A 325 -0.42 -4.26 25.80
N GLY A 326 0.82 -4.76 25.83
CA GLY A 326 1.86 -4.44 26.81
C GLY A 326 1.48 -4.77 28.26
N HIS A 327 0.78 -5.88 28.44
CA HIS A 327 0.74 -6.69 29.66
C HIS A 327 1.41 -8.03 29.36
N THR A 328 2.20 -8.54 30.30
CA THR A 328 2.78 -9.88 30.21
C THR A 328 1.78 -10.85 30.84
N ILE A 329 1.24 -11.76 30.02
CA ILE A 329 0.26 -12.76 30.41
C ILE A 329 0.98 -14.07 30.68
N THR A 330 0.65 -14.70 31.81
CA THR A 330 1.18 -15.99 32.29
C THR A 330 0.05 -16.81 32.91
N PRO A 331 0.22 -18.12 33.16
CA PRO A 331 -0.88 -18.95 33.63
C PRO A 331 -1.34 -18.52 35.03
N GLY A 332 -2.59 -18.07 35.12
CA GLY A 332 -3.17 -17.53 36.35
C GLY A 332 -2.75 -16.11 36.75
N GLU A 333 -1.87 -15.42 36.00
CA GLU A 333 -1.42 -14.06 36.35
C GLU A 333 -1.18 -13.15 35.13
N ILE A 334 -1.69 -11.92 35.21
CA ILE A 334 -1.40 -10.84 34.26
C ILE A 334 -0.63 -9.73 34.97
N ARG A 335 0.53 -9.36 34.42
CA ARG A 335 1.40 -8.27 34.91
C ARG A 335 1.48 -7.16 33.88
N MET A 336 1.78 -5.93 34.29
CA MET A 336 2.22 -4.91 33.31
C MET A 336 3.60 -5.29 32.75
N GLU A 337 3.82 -5.05 31.46
CA GLU A 337 5.11 -5.32 30.80
C GLU A 337 6.25 -4.61 31.55
N ARG A 338 7.30 -5.35 31.94
CA ARG A 338 8.44 -4.79 32.71
C ARG A 338 9.05 -3.54 32.07
N LYS A 339 9.08 -3.47 30.74
CA LYS A 339 9.62 -2.33 29.98
C LYS A 339 8.82 -1.04 30.21
N LYS A 340 7.49 -1.13 30.37
CA LYS A 340 6.64 0.00 30.77
C LYS A 340 6.86 0.40 32.23
N ILE A 341 7.04 -0.59 33.12
CA ILE A 341 7.30 -0.35 34.55
C ILE A 341 8.64 0.39 34.72
N SER A 342 9.71 -0.09 34.10
CA SER A 342 11.02 0.59 34.07
C SER A 342 10.91 2.02 33.53
N ALA A 343 10.24 2.22 32.38
CA ALA A 343 10.07 3.55 31.81
C ALA A 343 9.37 4.58 32.73
N VAL A 344 8.58 4.13 33.72
CA VAL A 344 7.96 5.00 34.75
C VAL A 344 8.79 5.07 36.03
N ALA A 345 9.44 3.98 36.43
CA ALA A 345 10.29 3.94 37.63
C ALA A 345 11.62 4.70 37.45
N ASP A 346 12.17 4.65 36.24
CA ASP A 346 13.39 5.35 35.82
C ASP A 346 13.09 6.78 35.32
N TRP A 347 11.83 7.24 35.39
CA TRP A 347 11.42 8.57 34.93
C TRP A 347 12.05 9.64 35.83
N PRO A 348 12.85 10.58 35.28
CA PRO A 348 13.51 11.59 36.09
C PRO A 348 12.46 12.50 36.73
N LYS A 349 12.62 12.82 38.02
CA LYS A 349 11.69 13.71 38.73
C LYS A 349 11.59 15.05 37.98
N PRO A 350 10.41 15.46 37.49
CA PRO A 350 10.27 16.65 36.67
C PRO A 350 10.66 17.91 37.45
N THR A 351 11.35 18.81 36.76
CA THR A 351 11.91 20.06 37.29
C THR A 351 11.21 21.30 36.75
N THR A 352 10.49 21.18 35.63
CA THR A 352 9.69 22.25 35.03
C THR A 352 8.24 21.83 34.82
N VAL A 353 7.34 22.80 34.60
CA VAL A 353 5.89 22.57 34.33
C VAL A 353 5.64 21.96 32.94
N LYS A 354 6.69 21.66 32.16
CA LYS A 354 6.63 20.99 30.85
C LYS A 354 7.15 19.54 30.88
N GLU A 355 7.66 19.09 32.02
CA GLU A 355 8.23 17.75 32.27
C GLU A 355 7.25 16.88 33.07
#